data_AF-A0A7X6YUY0-F1
#
_entry.id   AF-A0A7X6YUY0-F1
#
_cell.length_a   1.000
_cell.length_b   1.000
_cell.length_c   1.000
_cell.angle_alpha   90.00
_cell.angle_beta   90.00
_cell.angle_gamma   90.00
#
_symmetry.space_group_name_H-M   'P 1'
#
loop_
_entity.id
_entity.type
_entity.pdbx_description
1 polymer ?
#
loop_
_entity_poly.entity_id
_entity_poly.type
_entity_poly.pdbx_seq_one_letter_code
_entity_poly.pdbx_strand_id
1 'polypeptide(L)'
;MAGWLLCIYGAIPLARDIQEFVAVRGGQQLFLWPALLGLGAAAAWLGRAAARGTVSLSPVRALVLLVVAGLFAGLVWSLRDNPEESLHCLQYAVLGALLFRALRRHPGGQALYWSAALAGIGLGMVDELIQWLVPDRTFDYRDIGINGLSVVLAQVAIAAGSGPGPTVFASPRTGWRTVLHLAAVDLLLLLFCLANTPDLQRWLPSAVRFDEVTAEYGYRHCDQRLGVFFSRLDRVELARQERERAAEVAAVLDRYAGEERYRAFLATYPANRDPLLVEARVHLFRRDRYAFLADQSRDDGNLRQRYARIAVGENLLMETVFPAVLAHSGYRWPPAMRATLQAWAGPAGPYRSPVSADLITVASRPVLLTLVAGLLVLVSWGGRRVGRAKTR
;
A
#
# COMPACT_ATOMS: atom_id res chain seq x y z
N MET A 1 21.87 8.67 -10.12
CA MET A 1 20.60 8.02 -10.48
C MET A 1 20.79 6.51 -10.53
N ALA A 2 21.52 5.95 -11.53
CA ALA A 2 21.72 4.50 -11.62
C ALA A 2 22.26 3.85 -10.34
N GLY A 3 23.32 4.41 -9.74
CA GLY A 3 23.83 3.92 -8.46
C GLY A 3 22.83 3.97 -7.31
N TRP A 4 21.90 4.93 -7.30
CA TRP A 4 20.85 5.02 -6.28
C TRP A 4 19.77 3.96 -6.49
N LEU A 5 19.38 3.69 -7.73
CA LEU A 5 18.46 2.59 -8.06
C LEU A 5 19.05 1.23 -7.70
N LEU A 6 20.35 1.03 -7.95
CA LEU A 6 21.04 -0.17 -7.51
C LEU A 6 21.01 -0.34 -5.99
N CYS A 7 21.12 0.75 -5.23
CA CYS A 7 20.96 0.69 -3.77
C CYS A 7 19.53 0.34 -3.35
N ILE A 8 18.50 0.93 -3.98
CA ILE A 8 17.09 0.63 -3.66
C ILE A 8 16.81 -0.85 -3.97
N TYR A 9 17.01 -1.27 -5.23
CA TYR A 9 16.66 -2.61 -5.67
C TYR A 9 17.56 -3.69 -5.05
N GLY A 10 18.83 -3.38 -4.81
CA GLY A 10 19.76 -4.28 -4.11
C GLY A 10 19.43 -4.47 -2.63
N ALA A 11 18.68 -3.55 -2.01
CA ALA A 11 18.25 -3.68 -0.62
C ALA A 11 17.01 -4.59 -0.45
N ILE A 12 16.22 -4.81 -1.51
CA ILE A 12 14.96 -5.57 -1.44
C ILE A 12 15.15 -6.96 -0.81
N PRO A 13 16.11 -7.80 -1.25
CA PRO A 13 16.27 -9.14 -0.69
C PRO A 13 16.72 -9.14 0.77
N LEU A 14 17.40 -8.07 1.21
CA LEU A 14 17.96 -7.92 2.55
C LEU A 14 17.04 -7.17 3.52
N ALA A 15 15.93 -6.61 3.02
CA ALA A 15 15.16 -5.66 3.80
C ALA A 15 14.53 -6.28 5.06
N ARG A 16 14.19 -7.58 5.06
CA ARG A 16 13.70 -8.27 6.27
C ARG A 16 14.79 -8.44 7.32
N ASP A 17 15.98 -8.87 6.90
CA ASP A 17 17.14 -9.02 7.79
C ASP A 17 17.52 -7.67 8.41
N ILE A 18 17.47 -6.59 7.62
CA ILE A 18 17.71 -5.22 8.10
C ILE A 18 16.63 -4.81 9.10
N GLN A 19 15.36 -5.09 8.82
CA GLN A 19 14.24 -4.79 9.72
C GLN A 19 14.37 -5.51 11.06
N GLU A 20 14.63 -6.82 11.06
CA GLU A 20 14.84 -7.60 12.27
C GLU A 20 16.06 -7.11 13.05
N PHE A 21 17.18 -6.86 12.36
CA PHE A 21 18.39 -6.34 12.97
C PHE A 21 18.14 -5.01 13.70
N VAL A 22 17.49 -4.06 13.05
CA VAL A 22 17.17 -2.75 13.64
C VAL A 22 16.17 -2.90 14.78
N ALA A 23 15.14 -3.72 14.60
CA ALA A 23 14.12 -3.97 15.62
C ALA A 23 14.73 -4.50 16.92
N VAL A 24 15.66 -5.47 16.81
CA VAL A 24 16.34 -6.06 17.98
C VAL A 24 17.30 -5.07 18.65
N ARG A 25 18.01 -4.24 17.88
CA ARG A 25 19.10 -3.40 18.41
C ARG A 25 18.64 -2.05 18.98
N GLY A 26 17.58 -1.47 18.44
CA GLY A 26 17.18 -0.12 18.84
C GLY A 26 15.71 0.21 18.63
N GLY A 27 14.90 -0.79 18.27
CA GLY A 27 13.47 -0.64 18.04
C GLY A 27 13.15 -0.13 16.63
N GLN A 28 12.00 -0.54 16.11
CA GLN A 28 11.55 -0.22 14.76
C GLN A 28 11.39 1.30 14.51
N GLN A 29 11.13 2.08 15.56
CA GLN A 29 10.99 3.54 15.45
C GLN A 29 12.25 4.25 14.92
N LEU A 30 13.41 3.58 14.95
CA LEU A 30 14.62 4.11 14.34
C LEU A 30 14.49 4.37 12.84
N PHE A 31 13.60 3.67 12.14
CA PHE A 31 13.38 3.86 10.71
C PHE A 31 12.79 5.23 10.34
N LEU A 32 12.12 5.92 11.27
CA LEU A 32 11.57 7.26 11.03
C LEU A 32 12.65 8.34 10.91
N TRP A 33 13.74 8.20 11.67
CA TRP A 33 14.74 9.25 11.82
C TRP A 33 15.47 9.59 10.52
N PRO A 34 15.91 8.64 9.68
CA PRO A 34 16.54 8.96 8.40
C PRO A 34 15.69 9.91 7.54
N ALA A 35 14.37 9.68 7.45
CA ALA A 35 13.49 10.52 6.65
C ALA A 35 13.37 11.94 7.23
N LEU A 36 13.20 12.07 8.55
CA LEU A 36 13.12 13.36 9.23
C LEU A 36 14.45 14.13 9.20
N LEU A 37 15.58 13.44 9.38
CA LEU A 37 16.92 14.01 9.27
C LEU A 37 17.21 14.46 7.83
N GLY A 38 16.78 13.69 6.83
CA GLY A 38 16.85 14.07 5.42
C GLY A 38 16.08 15.36 5.14
N LEU A 39 14.86 15.48 5.67
CA LEU A 39 14.06 16.72 5.58
C LEU A 39 14.78 17.90 6.28
N GLY A 40 15.29 17.69 7.49
CA GLY A 40 16.05 18.70 8.23
C GLY A 40 17.31 19.16 7.50
N ALA A 41 18.05 18.23 6.90
CA ALA A 41 19.23 18.52 6.09
C ALA A 41 18.88 19.34 4.83
N ALA A 42 17.77 19.00 4.16
CA ALA A 42 17.28 19.76 3.01
C ALA A 42 16.88 21.20 3.40
N ALA A 43 16.16 21.36 4.52
CA ALA A 43 15.79 22.67 5.05
C ALA A 43 17.02 23.50 5.45
N ALA A 44 18.00 22.90 6.12
CA ALA A 44 19.25 23.57 6.49
C ALA A 44 20.10 23.95 5.26
N TRP A 45 20.13 23.11 4.23
CA TRP A 45 20.77 23.45 2.96
C TRP A 45 20.09 24.65 2.30
N LEU A 46 18.76 24.64 2.21
CA LEU A 46 17.99 25.73 1.61
C LEU A 46 18.15 27.04 2.40
N GLY A 47 18.10 26.99 3.73
CA GLY A 47 18.33 28.15 4.60
C GLY A 47 19.71 28.76 4.39
N ARG A 48 20.76 27.92 4.29
CA ARG A 48 22.12 28.38 3.94
C ARG A 48 22.19 28.97 2.53
N ALA A 49 21.52 28.36 1.56
CA ALA A 49 21.49 28.84 0.18
C ALA A 49 20.80 30.21 0.08
N ALA A 50 19.70 30.41 0.80
CA ALA A 50 18.99 31.68 0.89
C ALA A 50 19.84 32.75 1.62
N ALA A 51 20.46 32.41 2.75
CA ALA A 51 21.33 33.33 3.50
C ALA A 51 22.56 33.79 2.68
N ARG A 52 23.04 32.95 1.76
CA ARG A 52 24.12 33.28 0.82
C ARG A 52 23.65 34.02 -0.44
N GLY A 53 22.35 34.30 -0.58
CA GLY A 53 21.78 34.93 -1.77
C GLY A 53 21.80 34.05 -3.03
N THR A 54 22.14 32.76 -2.91
CA THR A 54 22.17 31.83 -4.06
C THR A 54 20.78 31.40 -4.51
N VAL A 55 19.78 31.53 -3.64
CA VAL A 55 18.36 31.26 -3.92
C VAL A 55 17.54 32.45 -3.41
N SER A 56 16.67 32.97 -4.27
CA SER A 56 15.68 34.00 -3.88
C SER A 56 14.32 33.35 -3.60
N LEU A 57 13.91 33.39 -2.33
CA LEU A 57 12.64 32.86 -1.85
C LEU A 57 11.62 33.99 -1.69
N SER A 58 10.68 34.10 -2.61
CA SER A 58 9.50 34.94 -2.38
C SER A 58 8.65 34.36 -1.25
N PRO A 59 7.82 35.17 -0.55
CA PRO A 59 6.94 34.67 0.51
C PRO A 59 6.05 33.50 0.06
N VAL A 60 5.55 33.55 -1.18
CA VAL A 60 4.76 32.47 -1.77
C VAL A 60 5.57 31.18 -1.93
N ARG A 61 6.82 31.26 -2.40
CA ARG A 61 7.69 30.07 -2.53
C ARG A 61 8.04 29.47 -1.17
N ALA A 62 8.33 30.33 -0.19
CA ALA A 62 8.58 29.90 1.19
C ALA A 62 7.35 29.18 1.76
N LEU A 63 6.14 29.70 1.53
CA LEU A 63 4.90 29.04 1.94
C LEU A 63 4.72 27.67 1.25
N VAL A 64 4.95 27.57 -0.06
CA VAL A 64 4.88 26.29 -0.78
C VAL A 64 5.87 25.27 -0.19
N LEU A 65 7.10 25.69 0.07
CA LEU A 65 8.12 24.83 0.66
C LEU A 65 7.75 24.38 2.08
N LEU A 66 7.17 25.27 2.88
CA LEU A 66 6.66 24.94 4.22
C LEU A 66 5.52 23.91 4.14
N VAL A 67 4.58 24.09 3.22
CA VAL A 67 3.48 23.13 2.99
C VAL A 67 4.03 21.78 2.54
N VAL A 68 4.97 21.75 1.59
CA VAL A 68 5.61 20.50 1.13
C VAL A 68 6.34 19.80 2.27
N ALA A 69 7.09 20.54 3.09
CA ALA A 69 7.78 19.98 4.25
C ALA A 69 6.78 19.42 5.28
N GLY A 70 5.68 20.13 5.54
CA GLY A 70 4.61 19.67 6.43
C GLY A 70 3.91 18.42 5.91
N LEU A 71 3.62 18.35 4.61
CA LEU A 71 3.04 17.16 3.97
C LEU A 71 4.00 15.97 4.02
N PHE A 72 5.30 16.18 3.76
CA PHE A 72 6.30 15.13 3.84
C PHE A 72 6.45 14.60 5.27
N ALA A 73 6.55 15.50 6.26
CA ALA A 73 6.61 15.11 7.67
C ALA A 73 5.34 14.41 8.13
N GLY A 74 4.16 14.88 7.69
CA GLY A 74 2.88 14.26 7.95
C GLY A 74 2.77 12.86 7.35
N LEU A 75 3.26 12.68 6.12
CA LEU A 75 3.37 11.36 5.48
C LEU A 75 4.26 10.43 6.32
N VAL A 76 5.49 10.83 6.64
CA VAL A 76 6.43 10.04 7.47
C VAL A 76 5.81 9.68 8.83
N TRP A 77 5.15 10.64 9.49
CA TRP A 77 4.49 10.40 10.77
C TRP A 77 3.28 9.47 10.66
N SER A 78 2.55 9.50 9.54
CA SER A 78 1.45 8.57 9.29
C SER A 78 1.92 7.11 9.21
N LEU A 79 3.20 6.89 8.89
CA LEU A 79 3.84 5.57 8.78
C LEU A 79 4.46 5.09 10.10
N ARG A 80 4.30 5.80 11.23
CA ARG A 80 4.93 5.41 12.53
C ARG A 80 4.52 4.03 13.06
N ASP A 81 3.38 3.52 12.61
CA ASP A 81 2.90 2.18 12.98
C ASP A 81 3.62 1.08 12.18
N ASN A 82 4.16 1.42 10.99
CA ASN A 82 5.05 0.60 10.14
C ASN A 82 6.29 1.43 9.74
N PRO A 83 7.14 1.83 10.70
CA PRO A 83 8.12 2.90 10.52
C PRO A 83 9.16 2.62 9.42
N GLU A 84 9.41 1.35 9.09
CA GLU A 84 10.25 0.92 7.96
C GLU A 84 9.79 1.48 6.62
N GLU A 85 8.48 1.64 6.40
CA GLU A 85 7.91 2.20 5.16
C GLU A 85 8.34 3.67 4.98
N SER A 86 8.68 4.39 6.06
CA SER A 86 9.12 5.78 5.96
C SER A 86 10.47 5.96 5.26
N LEU A 87 11.30 4.89 5.19
CA LEU A 87 12.52 4.92 4.40
C LEU A 87 12.23 5.12 2.91
N HIS A 88 11.12 4.59 2.42
CA HIS A 88 10.68 4.76 1.05
C HIS A 88 10.45 6.24 0.74
N CYS A 89 9.88 7.00 1.68
CA CYS A 89 9.69 8.43 1.50
C CYS A 89 11.00 9.15 1.19
N LEU A 90 12.05 8.86 1.96
CA LEU A 90 13.37 9.44 1.75
C LEU A 90 14.01 8.94 0.44
N GLN A 91 13.97 7.63 0.20
CA GLN A 91 14.57 7.01 -0.97
C GLN A 91 14.03 7.59 -2.27
N TYR A 92 12.70 7.73 -2.34
CA TYR A 92 12.03 8.24 -3.52
C TYR A 92 12.08 9.77 -3.64
N ALA A 93 12.12 10.53 -2.54
CA ALA A 93 12.40 11.96 -2.60
C ALA A 93 13.80 12.24 -3.18
N VAL A 94 14.82 11.50 -2.72
CA VAL A 94 16.20 11.58 -3.26
C VAL A 94 16.24 11.14 -4.73
N LEU A 95 15.56 10.04 -5.07
CA LEU A 95 15.44 9.59 -6.45
C LEU A 95 14.82 10.68 -7.34
N GLY A 96 13.76 11.34 -6.88
CA GLY A 96 13.12 12.46 -7.58
C GLY A 96 14.09 13.61 -7.86
N ALA A 97 14.91 14.00 -6.89
CA ALA A 97 15.95 15.02 -7.11
C ALA A 97 17.02 14.56 -8.11
N LEU A 98 17.40 13.29 -8.08
CA LEU A 98 18.35 12.71 -9.04
C LEU A 98 17.78 12.62 -10.45
N LEU A 99 16.49 12.30 -10.60
CA LEU A 99 15.78 12.27 -11.89
C LEU A 99 15.67 13.67 -12.47
N PHE A 100 15.30 14.67 -11.67
CA PHE A 100 15.34 16.08 -12.09
C PHE A 100 16.73 16.45 -12.64
N ARG A 101 17.79 16.12 -11.88
CA ARG A 101 19.17 16.41 -12.29
C ARG A 101 19.58 15.67 -13.57
N ALA A 102 19.11 14.45 -13.79
CA ALA A 102 19.38 13.68 -14.99
C ALA A 102 18.63 14.25 -16.21
N LEU A 103 17.36 14.63 -16.02
CA LEU A 103 16.47 15.06 -17.09
C LEU A 103 16.60 16.55 -17.42
N ARG A 104 17.23 17.39 -16.58
CA ARG A 104 17.34 18.85 -16.81
C ARG A 104 17.94 19.28 -18.16
N ARG A 105 18.58 18.36 -18.90
CA ARG A 105 19.12 18.59 -20.25
C ARG A 105 18.15 18.28 -21.38
N HIS A 106 17.02 17.62 -21.11
CA HIS A 106 16.10 17.09 -22.13
C HIS A 106 14.79 17.89 -22.21
N PRO A 107 13.76 17.69 -21.36
CA PRO A 107 12.58 18.58 -21.34
C PRO A 107 12.90 19.93 -20.68
N GLY A 108 12.47 21.03 -21.31
CA GLY A 108 12.48 22.37 -20.73
C GLY A 108 11.15 22.70 -20.02
N GLY A 109 11.18 23.67 -19.11
CA GLY A 109 9.97 24.20 -18.44
C GLY A 109 9.24 23.18 -17.56
N GLN A 110 7.90 23.27 -17.50
CA GLN A 110 7.07 22.43 -16.64
C GLN A 110 7.15 20.93 -16.98
N ALA A 111 7.39 20.59 -18.24
CA ALA A 111 7.50 19.21 -18.69
C ALA A 111 8.67 18.46 -18.03
N LEU A 112 9.69 19.18 -17.54
CA LEU A 112 10.80 18.58 -16.79
C LEU A 112 10.33 17.95 -15.48
N TYR A 113 9.59 18.71 -14.67
CA TYR A 113 9.09 18.26 -13.38
C TYR A 113 8.10 17.11 -13.56
N TRP A 114 7.19 17.20 -14.53
CA TRP A 114 6.27 16.12 -14.85
C TRP A 114 6.96 14.85 -15.35
N SER A 115 7.98 14.99 -16.20
CA SER A 115 8.76 13.83 -16.66
C SER A 115 9.52 13.16 -15.51
N ALA A 116 10.12 13.94 -14.62
CA ALA A 116 10.81 13.41 -13.44
C ALA A 116 9.83 12.75 -12.45
N ALA A 117 8.65 13.33 -12.26
CA ALA A 117 7.59 12.76 -11.42
C ALA A 117 7.10 11.41 -11.97
N LEU A 118 6.70 11.37 -13.25
CA LEU A 118 6.21 10.13 -13.89
C LEU A 118 7.31 9.05 -13.95
N ALA A 119 8.54 9.40 -14.33
CA ALA A 119 9.64 8.45 -14.31
C ALA A 119 9.87 7.86 -12.90
N GLY A 120 9.75 8.67 -11.85
CA GLY A 120 9.90 8.20 -10.48
C GLY A 120 8.72 7.33 -10.01
N ILE A 121 7.49 7.66 -10.41
CA ILE A 121 6.29 6.84 -10.16
C ILE A 121 6.42 5.49 -10.86
N GLY A 122 6.81 5.47 -12.14
CA GLY A 122 7.09 4.24 -12.88
C GLY A 122 8.16 3.38 -12.23
N LEU A 123 9.26 4.00 -11.77
CA LEU A 123 10.31 3.27 -11.04
C LEU A 123 9.83 2.73 -9.68
N GLY A 124 8.89 3.41 -9.03
CA GLY A 124 8.21 2.92 -7.82
C GLY A 124 7.27 1.74 -8.09
N MET A 125 6.58 1.71 -9.23
CA MET A 125 5.83 0.53 -9.66
C MET A 125 6.75 -0.65 -9.99
N VAL A 126 7.90 -0.38 -10.63
CA VAL A 126 8.91 -1.41 -10.92
C VAL A 126 9.50 -1.98 -9.63
N ASP A 127 9.69 -1.15 -8.60
CA ASP A 127 10.13 -1.60 -7.28
C ASP A 127 9.17 -2.62 -6.68
N GLU A 128 7.88 -2.30 -6.61
CA GLU A 128 6.84 -3.23 -6.13
C GLU A 128 6.74 -4.49 -6.98
N LEU A 129 6.90 -4.37 -8.30
CA LEU A 129 6.97 -5.53 -9.19
C LEU A 129 8.19 -6.40 -8.93
N ILE A 130 9.34 -5.82 -8.55
CA ILE A 130 10.52 -6.60 -8.14
C ILE A 130 10.26 -7.23 -6.78
N GLN A 131 9.66 -6.51 -5.83
CA GLN A 131 9.28 -7.06 -4.52
C GLN A 131 8.36 -8.27 -4.68
N TRP A 132 7.36 -8.19 -5.57
CA TRP A 132 6.47 -9.31 -5.90
C TRP A 132 7.20 -10.58 -6.41
N LEU A 133 8.38 -10.42 -7.02
CA LEU A 133 9.19 -11.57 -7.46
C LEU A 133 10.05 -12.17 -6.34
N VAL A 134 10.19 -11.47 -5.21
CA VAL A 134 10.99 -11.91 -4.06
C VAL A 134 10.11 -12.76 -3.13
N PRO A 135 10.57 -13.96 -2.71
CA PRO A 135 9.81 -14.79 -1.80
C PRO A 135 9.40 -14.07 -0.52
N ASP A 136 8.18 -14.35 -0.07
CA ASP A 136 7.54 -13.76 1.10
C ASP A 136 7.37 -12.23 1.07
N ARG A 137 7.47 -11.58 -0.08
CA ARG A 137 7.19 -10.16 -0.24
C ARG A 137 5.90 -9.97 -1.01
N THR A 138 4.98 -9.23 -0.40
CA THR A 138 3.68 -8.91 -0.98
C THR A 138 3.74 -7.61 -1.76
N PHE A 139 3.11 -7.59 -2.92
CA PHE A 139 2.88 -6.37 -3.70
C PHE A 139 1.87 -5.45 -2.97
N ASP A 140 2.18 -4.17 -2.79
CA ASP A 140 1.24 -3.21 -2.19
C ASP A 140 1.10 -1.91 -3.02
N TYR A 141 -0.14 -1.59 -3.45
CA TYR A 141 -0.45 -0.33 -4.12
C TYR A 141 -0.19 0.90 -3.25
N ARG A 142 -0.25 0.75 -1.92
CA ARG A 142 0.08 1.81 -0.97
C ARG A 142 1.52 2.26 -1.11
N ASP A 143 2.45 1.33 -1.29
CA ASP A 143 3.88 1.63 -1.43
C ASP A 143 4.16 2.37 -2.74
N ILE A 144 3.49 1.99 -3.84
CA ILE A 144 3.49 2.79 -5.09
C ILE A 144 3.05 4.23 -4.83
N GLY A 145 1.98 4.39 -4.03
CA GLY A 145 1.45 5.70 -3.63
C GLY A 145 2.44 6.52 -2.80
N ILE A 146 3.09 5.90 -1.81
CA ILE A 146 4.11 6.53 -0.96
C ILE A 146 5.32 6.95 -1.79
N ASN A 147 5.83 6.04 -2.62
CA ASN A 147 6.95 6.27 -3.54
C ASN A 147 6.63 7.45 -4.47
N GLY A 148 5.48 7.37 -5.18
CA GLY A 148 5.04 8.38 -6.12
C GLY A 148 4.82 9.75 -5.49
N LEU A 149 4.12 9.82 -4.35
CA LEU A 149 3.90 11.08 -3.63
C LEU A 149 5.21 11.71 -3.18
N SER A 150 6.19 10.91 -2.75
CA SER A 150 7.50 11.40 -2.34
C SER A 150 8.28 12.00 -3.50
N VAL A 151 8.22 11.39 -4.69
CA VAL A 151 8.79 11.97 -5.92
C VAL A 151 8.09 13.29 -6.28
N VAL A 152 6.75 13.33 -6.23
CA VAL A 152 5.96 14.53 -6.55
C VAL A 152 6.29 15.67 -5.59
N LEU A 153 6.31 15.43 -4.28
CA LEU A 153 6.69 16.42 -3.28
C LEU A 153 8.11 16.95 -3.52
N ALA A 154 9.06 16.08 -3.86
CA ALA A 154 10.40 16.50 -4.25
C ALA A 154 10.39 17.40 -5.50
N GLN A 155 9.61 17.07 -6.54
CA GLN A 155 9.51 17.92 -7.74
C GLN A 155 8.90 19.28 -7.44
N VAL A 156 7.86 19.34 -6.59
CA VAL A 156 7.24 20.61 -6.17
C VAL A 156 8.24 21.44 -5.37
N ALA A 157 8.98 20.83 -4.44
CA ALA A 157 10.03 21.52 -3.68
C ALA A 157 11.13 22.07 -4.59
N ILE A 158 11.61 21.29 -5.56
CA ILE A 158 12.63 21.73 -6.52
C ILE A 158 12.08 22.87 -7.38
N ALA A 159 10.86 22.78 -7.88
CA ALA A 159 10.23 23.84 -8.68
C ALA A 159 10.09 25.15 -7.88
N ALA A 160 9.68 25.06 -6.61
CA ALA A 160 9.57 26.22 -5.74
C ALA A 160 10.94 26.81 -5.37
N GLY A 161 11.95 25.98 -5.12
CA GLY A 161 13.30 26.41 -4.72
C GLY A 161 14.19 26.91 -5.86
N SER A 162 13.98 26.43 -7.09
CA SER A 162 14.82 26.79 -8.24
C SER A 162 14.40 28.11 -8.93
N GLY A 163 13.24 28.66 -8.61
CA GLY A 163 12.64 29.79 -9.32
C GLY A 163 12.15 29.43 -10.73
N PRO A 164 11.75 30.40 -11.59
CA PRO A 164 11.54 30.13 -13.01
C PRO A 164 12.87 29.61 -13.55
N GLY A 165 12.96 28.28 -13.68
CA GLY A 165 14.20 27.61 -14.02
C GLY A 165 14.75 28.10 -15.37
N PRO A 166 16.06 27.89 -15.61
CA PRO A 166 16.71 28.34 -16.83
C PRO A 166 15.92 27.85 -18.05
N THR A 167 15.63 28.79 -18.94
CA THR A 167 15.02 28.61 -20.26
C THR A 167 15.96 27.77 -21.14
N VAL A 168 16.15 26.49 -20.81
CA VAL A 168 16.94 25.60 -21.65
C VAL A 168 16.11 25.24 -22.89
N PHE A 169 16.71 25.52 -24.04
CA PHE A 169 16.29 25.52 -25.44
C PHE A 169 15.51 24.30 -26.00
N ALA A 170 15.00 23.41 -25.15
CA ALA A 170 14.22 22.28 -25.61
C ALA A 170 12.82 22.74 -26.07
N SER A 171 12.41 22.26 -27.25
CA SER A 171 11.06 22.51 -27.74
C SER A 171 10.03 22.03 -26.71
N PRO A 172 9.06 22.87 -26.28
CA PRO A 172 8.01 22.48 -25.35
C PRO A 172 7.29 21.20 -25.78
N ARG A 173 7.20 20.95 -27.09
CA ARG A 173 6.58 19.76 -27.69
C ARG A 173 7.35 18.48 -27.37
N THR A 174 8.68 18.51 -27.45
CA THR A 174 9.51 17.34 -27.13
C THR A 174 9.35 16.98 -25.66
N GLY A 175 9.31 17.98 -24.77
CA GLY A 175 9.08 17.76 -23.35
C GLY A 175 7.72 17.12 -23.06
N TRP A 176 6.64 17.67 -23.60
CA TRP A 176 5.29 17.09 -23.41
C TRP A 176 5.13 15.73 -24.06
N ARG A 177 5.83 15.45 -25.16
CA ARG A 177 5.86 14.10 -25.75
C ARG A 177 6.52 13.10 -24.80
N THR A 178 7.61 13.47 -24.12
CA THR A 178 8.23 12.63 -23.08
C THR A 178 7.26 12.39 -21.92
N VAL A 179 6.57 13.42 -21.42
CA VAL A 179 5.55 13.29 -20.38
C VAL A 179 4.47 12.28 -20.80
N LEU A 180 3.94 12.39 -22.02
CA LEU A 180 2.89 11.49 -22.52
C LEU A 180 3.40 10.06 -22.71
N HIS A 181 4.64 9.86 -23.16
CA HIS A 181 5.21 8.51 -23.24
C HIS A 181 5.40 7.88 -21.86
N LEU A 182 5.94 8.63 -20.89
CA LEU A 182 6.10 8.13 -19.52
C LEU A 182 4.74 7.81 -18.89
N ALA A 183 3.74 8.68 -19.06
CA ALA A 183 2.39 8.41 -18.61
C ALA A 183 1.80 7.15 -19.27
N ALA A 184 2.06 6.90 -20.56
CA ALA A 184 1.62 5.68 -21.23
C ALA A 184 2.32 4.43 -20.66
N VAL A 185 3.62 4.51 -20.37
CA VAL A 185 4.37 3.42 -19.72
C VAL A 185 3.81 3.14 -18.32
N ASP A 186 3.59 4.17 -17.52
CA ASP A 186 3.01 4.06 -16.19
C ASP A 186 1.61 3.43 -16.22
N LEU A 187 0.77 3.85 -17.18
CA LEU A 187 -0.57 3.27 -17.38
C LEU A 187 -0.51 1.81 -17.85
N LEU A 188 0.48 1.43 -18.67
CA LEU A 188 0.70 0.04 -19.06
C LEU A 188 1.16 -0.83 -17.88
N LEU A 189 2.07 -0.32 -17.04
CA LEU A 189 2.49 -0.99 -15.81
C LEU A 189 1.30 -1.16 -14.86
N LEU A 190 0.53 -0.10 -14.62
CA LEU A 190 -0.67 -0.17 -13.78
C LEU A 190 -1.71 -1.14 -14.35
N LEU A 191 -1.91 -1.13 -15.67
CA LEU A 191 -2.81 -2.08 -16.34
C LEU A 191 -2.35 -3.52 -16.11
N PHE A 192 -1.05 -3.79 -16.22
CA PHE A 192 -0.47 -5.09 -15.89
C PHE A 192 -0.75 -5.48 -14.44
N CYS A 193 -0.45 -4.60 -13.47
CA CYS A 193 -0.66 -4.88 -12.04
C CYS A 193 -2.14 -5.19 -11.73
N LEU A 194 -3.08 -4.43 -12.30
CA LEU A 194 -4.52 -4.63 -12.11
C LEU A 194 -5.05 -5.86 -12.85
N ALA A 195 -4.45 -6.21 -13.99
CA ALA A 195 -4.87 -7.36 -14.78
C ALA A 195 -4.36 -8.69 -14.19
N ASN A 196 -3.21 -8.67 -13.51
CA ASN A 196 -2.54 -9.82 -12.91
C ASN A 196 -3.29 -10.32 -11.65
N THR A 197 -4.36 -11.06 -11.92
CA THR A 197 -5.22 -11.72 -10.96
C THR A 197 -5.07 -13.25 -11.07
N PRO A 198 -5.61 -14.03 -10.10
CA PRO A 198 -5.49 -15.50 -10.13
C PRO A 198 -6.04 -16.09 -11.44
N ASP A 199 -7.13 -15.52 -11.96
CA ASP A 199 -7.73 -15.95 -13.22
C ASP A 199 -6.77 -15.77 -14.40
N LEU A 200 -6.02 -14.66 -14.46
CA LEU A 200 -5.05 -14.44 -15.53
C LEU A 200 -3.87 -15.41 -15.41
N GLN A 201 -3.38 -15.63 -14.19
CA GLN A 201 -2.26 -16.54 -13.94
C GLN A 201 -2.56 -17.99 -14.34
N ARG A 202 -3.83 -18.43 -14.29
CA ARG A 202 -4.24 -19.75 -14.80
C ARG A 202 -3.95 -19.95 -16.29
N TRP A 203 -3.93 -18.88 -17.07
CA TRP A 203 -3.65 -18.92 -18.52
C TRP A 203 -2.17 -18.76 -18.86
N LEU A 204 -1.31 -18.42 -17.88
CA LEU A 204 0.13 -18.30 -18.08
C LEU A 204 0.82 -19.66 -17.88
N PRO A 205 1.76 -20.05 -18.77
CA PRO A 205 2.45 -21.33 -18.65
C PRO A 205 3.25 -21.45 -17.34
N SER A 206 3.43 -22.69 -16.88
CA SER A 206 3.92 -23.10 -15.55
C SER A 206 5.29 -22.57 -15.10
N ALA A 207 6.05 -21.90 -15.97
CA ALA A 207 7.36 -21.32 -15.62
C ALA A 207 7.27 -20.06 -14.73
N VAL A 208 6.07 -19.50 -14.52
CA VAL A 208 5.85 -18.23 -13.80
C VAL A 208 4.64 -18.36 -12.85
N ARG A 209 4.53 -19.46 -12.10
CA ARG A 209 3.53 -19.57 -11.03
C ARG A 209 4.05 -18.86 -9.78
N PHE A 210 3.78 -17.57 -9.69
CA PHE A 210 3.82 -16.89 -8.40
C PHE A 210 2.51 -17.24 -7.67
N ASP A 211 2.59 -17.72 -6.43
CA ASP A 211 1.39 -17.97 -5.62
C ASP A 211 0.68 -16.66 -5.24
N GLU A 212 1.40 -15.54 -5.33
CA GLU A 212 0.92 -14.20 -5.07
C GLU A 212 0.51 -13.46 -6.35
N VAL A 213 -0.50 -12.60 -6.22
CA VAL A 213 -1.03 -11.75 -7.28
C VAL A 213 -0.79 -10.29 -6.93
N THR A 214 -0.70 -9.41 -7.94
CA THR A 214 -0.51 -7.97 -7.72
C THR A 214 -1.85 -7.23 -7.53
N ALA A 215 -2.98 -7.91 -7.75
CA ALA A 215 -4.30 -7.35 -7.50
C ALA A 215 -5.28 -8.42 -7.00
N GLU A 216 -5.89 -8.15 -5.86
CA GLU A 216 -7.05 -8.89 -5.39
C GLU A 216 -8.28 -7.97 -5.34
N TYR A 217 -9.38 -8.48 -5.85
CA TYR A 217 -10.66 -7.79 -5.91
C TYR A 217 -11.62 -8.43 -4.93
N GLY A 218 -12.53 -7.63 -4.40
CA GLY A 218 -13.57 -8.15 -3.53
C GLY A 218 -14.68 -7.14 -3.26
N TYR A 219 -15.35 -7.37 -2.15
CA TYR A 219 -16.59 -6.72 -1.79
C TYR A 219 -16.45 -6.10 -0.41
N ARG A 220 -16.83 -4.83 -0.32
CA ARG A 220 -17.00 -4.12 0.95
C ARG A 220 -18.42 -4.34 1.43
N HIS A 221 -18.57 -5.10 2.50
CA HIS A 221 -19.86 -5.41 3.10
C HIS A 221 -20.16 -4.42 4.21
N CYS A 222 -21.32 -3.77 4.13
CA CYS A 222 -21.83 -2.88 5.18
C CYS A 222 -23.09 -3.49 5.78
N ASP A 223 -23.13 -3.58 7.09
CA ASP A 223 -24.23 -4.17 7.85
C ASP A 223 -24.48 -3.33 9.10
N GLN A 224 -25.74 -3.05 9.42
CA GLN A 224 -26.09 -2.14 10.51
C GLN A 224 -25.70 -2.69 11.89
N ARG A 225 -25.69 -4.02 12.05
CA ARG A 225 -25.38 -4.69 13.31
C ARG A 225 -23.90 -5.02 13.42
N LEU A 226 -23.27 -5.45 12.33
CA LEU A 226 -21.88 -5.88 12.30
C LEU A 226 -20.89 -4.73 12.06
N GLY A 227 -21.31 -3.72 11.30
CA GLY A 227 -20.44 -2.66 10.79
C GLY A 227 -19.88 -3.00 9.40
N VAL A 228 -18.57 -2.95 9.23
CA VAL A 228 -17.90 -3.08 7.92
C VAL A 228 -16.89 -4.23 7.92
N PHE A 229 -16.96 -5.08 6.91
CA PHE A 229 -15.92 -6.08 6.64
C PHE A 229 -15.70 -6.24 5.13
N PHE A 230 -14.63 -6.95 4.77
CA PHE A 230 -14.19 -7.15 3.40
C PHE A 230 -14.09 -8.65 3.12
N SER A 231 -14.47 -9.06 1.92
CA SER A 231 -14.39 -10.45 1.48
C SER A 231 -14.15 -10.51 -0.02
N ARG A 232 -13.43 -11.53 -0.49
CA ARG A 232 -13.33 -11.85 -1.93
C ARG A 232 -14.65 -12.36 -2.50
N LEU A 233 -15.58 -12.79 -1.63
CA LEU A 233 -16.89 -13.29 -2.01
C LEU A 233 -17.97 -12.23 -1.79
N ASP A 234 -18.94 -12.17 -2.71
CA ASP A 234 -20.16 -11.41 -2.47
C ASP A 234 -21.06 -12.12 -1.43
N ARG A 235 -22.13 -11.44 -0.97
CA ARG A 235 -23.01 -12.01 0.08
C ARG A 235 -23.70 -13.30 -0.34
N VAL A 236 -24.07 -13.42 -1.61
CA VAL A 236 -24.81 -14.58 -2.12
C VAL A 236 -23.88 -15.79 -2.15
N GLU A 237 -22.69 -15.60 -2.70
CA GLU A 237 -21.67 -16.64 -2.82
C GLU A 237 -21.13 -17.05 -1.46
N LEU A 238 -20.88 -16.09 -0.56
CA LEU A 238 -20.45 -16.36 0.82
C LEU A 238 -21.47 -17.23 1.55
N ALA A 239 -22.77 -16.86 1.49
CA ALA A 239 -23.83 -17.63 2.12
C ALA A 239 -24.02 -19.01 1.47
N ARG A 240 -23.79 -19.13 0.16
CA ARG A 240 -23.85 -20.40 -0.57
C ARG A 240 -22.73 -21.34 -0.11
N GLN A 241 -21.48 -20.88 -0.15
CA GLN A 241 -20.35 -21.70 0.27
C GLN A 241 -20.40 -22.04 1.75
N GLU A 242 -20.87 -21.11 2.59
CA GLU A 242 -21.06 -21.37 4.02
C GLU A 242 -22.03 -22.53 4.25
N ARG A 243 -23.17 -22.59 3.54
CA ARG A 243 -24.12 -23.70 3.68
C ARG A 243 -23.57 -25.03 3.16
N GLU A 244 -22.84 -25.00 2.06
CA GLU A 244 -22.39 -26.21 1.36
C GLU A 244 -21.11 -26.80 1.94
N ARG A 245 -20.19 -25.95 2.41
CA ARG A 245 -18.82 -26.34 2.77
C ARG A 245 -18.48 -26.15 4.25
N ALA A 246 -19.41 -25.70 5.10
CA ALA A 246 -19.11 -25.38 6.49
C ALA A 246 -18.42 -26.52 7.27
N ALA A 247 -18.90 -27.76 7.14
CA ALA A 247 -18.32 -28.90 7.84
C ALA A 247 -16.91 -29.25 7.34
N GLU A 248 -16.68 -29.16 6.02
CA GLU A 248 -15.36 -29.33 5.40
C GLU A 248 -14.37 -28.28 5.93
N VAL A 249 -14.76 -27.01 5.84
CA VAL A 249 -13.96 -25.86 6.30
C VAL A 249 -13.65 -26.00 7.79
N ALA A 250 -14.65 -26.29 8.63
CA ALA A 250 -14.46 -26.49 10.07
C ALA A 250 -13.43 -27.59 10.38
N ALA A 251 -13.53 -28.73 9.69
CA ALA A 251 -12.57 -29.83 9.87
C ALA A 251 -11.13 -29.42 9.51
N VAL A 252 -10.94 -28.59 8.48
CA VAL A 252 -9.63 -28.02 8.16
C VAL A 252 -9.16 -27.08 9.27
N LEU A 253 -10.01 -26.16 9.71
CA LEU A 253 -9.68 -25.18 10.76
C LEU A 253 -9.24 -25.85 12.07
N ASP A 254 -9.89 -26.94 12.45
CA ASP A 254 -9.58 -27.70 13.67
C ASP A 254 -8.22 -28.41 13.57
N ARG A 255 -7.81 -28.86 12.37
CA ARG A 255 -6.46 -29.43 12.15
C ARG A 255 -5.35 -28.39 12.36
N TYR A 256 -5.63 -27.12 12.05
CA TYR A 256 -4.71 -25.99 12.19
C TYR A 256 -5.02 -25.12 13.42
N ALA A 257 -5.55 -25.73 14.48
CA ALA A 257 -5.76 -25.08 15.76
C ALA A 257 -4.45 -24.57 16.38
N GLY A 258 -4.55 -23.42 17.05
CA GLY A 258 -3.42 -22.75 17.71
C GLY A 258 -2.66 -21.74 16.85
N GLU A 259 -1.87 -20.89 17.50
CA GLU A 259 -1.08 -19.84 16.86
C GLU A 259 0.14 -20.41 16.11
N GLU A 260 0.76 -21.47 16.64
CA GLU A 260 1.95 -22.11 16.04
C GLU A 260 1.73 -22.64 14.62
N ARG A 261 0.50 -23.10 14.33
CA ARG A 261 0.13 -23.67 13.03
C ARG A 261 -0.42 -22.64 12.05
N TYR A 262 -0.61 -21.40 12.48
CA TYR A 262 -1.23 -20.35 11.65
C TYR A 262 -0.39 -20.00 10.42
N ARG A 263 0.94 -19.88 10.57
CA ARG A 263 1.85 -19.64 9.43
C ARG A 263 1.83 -20.78 8.43
N ALA A 264 1.87 -22.02 8.91
CA ALA A 264 1.79 -23.21 8.06
C ALA A 264 0.43 -23.28 7.32
N PHE A 265 -0.66 -22.88 7.97
CA PHE A 265 -1.97 -22.77 7.32
C PHE A 265 -1.94 -21.78 6.16
N LEU A 266 -1.45 -20.54 6.36
CA LEU A 266 -1.43 -19.52 5.31
C LEU A 266 -0.55 -19.92 4.12
N ALA A 267 0.56 -20.62 4.38
CA ALA A 267 1.42 -21.16 3.32
C ALA A 267 0.74 -22.29 2.52
N THR A 268 -0.17 -23.04 3.16
CA THR A 268 -0.86 -24.18 2.52
C THR A 268 -2.11 -23.74 1.77
N TYR A 269 -2.87 -22.79 2.31
CA TYR A 269 -4.16 -22.35 1.79
C TYR A 269 -4.08 -20.86 1.44
N PRO A 270 -3.76 -20.52 0.18
CA PRO A 270 -3.74 -19.11 -0.24
C PRO A 270 -5.17 -18.59 -0.41
N ALA A 271 -5.40 -17.34 0.00
CA ALA A 271 -6.73 -16.73 0.07
C ALA A 271 -7.44 -16.68 -1.30
N ASN A 272 -6.68 -16.56 -2.39
CA ASN A 272 -7.21 -16.54 -3.74
C ASN A 272 -7.73 -17.91 -4.23
N ARG A 273 -7.37 -19.02 -3.59
CA ARG A 273 -7.83 -20.38 -3.95
C ARG A 273 -9.02 -20.83 -3.11
N ASP A 274 -9.02 -20.51 -1.81
CA ASP A 274 -10.13 -20.83 -0.92
C ASP A 274 -10.47 -19.65 0.01
N PRO A 275 -11.17 -18.62 -0.51
CA PRO A 275 -11.48 -17.42 0.26
C PRO A 275 -12.26 -17.70 1.54
N LEU A 276 -13.28 -18.58 1.49
CA LEU A 276 -14.11 -18.91 2.64
C LEU A 276 -13.26 -19.46 3.79
N LEU A 277 -12.44 -20.46 3.50
CA LEU A 277 -11.59 -21.11 4.50
C LEU A 277 -10.59 -20.13 5.11
N VAL A 278 -9.90 -19.36 4.26
CA VAL A 278 -8.83 -18.46 4.72
C VAL A 278 -9.40 -17.28 5.48
N GLU A 279 -10.44 -16.63 4.97
CA GLU A 279 -11.07 -15.49 5.66
C GLU A 279 -11.62 -15.91 7.03
N ALA A 280 -12.32 -17.05 7.12
CA ALA A 280 -12.77 -17.60 8.39
C ALA A 280 -11.60 -17.85 9.36
N ARG A 281 -10.48 -18.42 8.89
CA ARG A 281 -9.31 -18.67 9.75
C ARG A 281 -8.67 -17.39 10.25
N VAL A 282 -8.53 -16.37 9.39
CA VAL A 282 -7.90 -15.08 9.74
C VAL A 282 -8.77 -14.33 10.75
N HIS A 283 -10.09 -14.33 10.56
CA HIS A 283 -11.04 -13.78 11.53
C HIS A 283 -10.94 -14.50 12.89
N LEU A 284 -10.92 -15.84 12.91
CA LEU A 284 -10.73 -16.62 14.13
C LEU A 284 -9.38 -16.33 14.81
N PHE A 285 -8.29 -16.30 14.05
CA PHE A 285 -6.96 -15.98 14.57
C PHE A 285 -6.95 -14.62 15.25
N ARG A 286 -7.46 -13.60 14.55
CA ARG A 286 -7.56 -12.24 15.07
C ARG A 286 -8.43 -12.20 16.33
N ARG A 287 -9.61 -12.81 16.29
CA ARG A 287 -10.54 -12.90 17.42
C ARG A 287 -9.85 -13.45 18.67
N ASP A 288 -9.19 -14.59 18.55
CA ASP A 288 -8.59 -15.30 19.67
C ASP A 288 -7.32 -14.60 20.18
N ARG A 289 -6.50 -14.07 19.26
CA ARG A 289 -5.32 -13.27 19.63
C ARG A 289 -5.69 -12.04 20.44
N TYR A 290 -6.72 -11.30 20.03
CA TYR A 290 -7.15 -10.11 20.77
C TYR A 290 -7.89 -10.44 22.07
N ALA A 291 -8.58 -11.58 22.14
CA ALA A 291 -9.13 -12.06 23.41
C ALA A 291 -8.02 -12.36 24.43
N PHE A 292 -6.96 -13.03 23.99
CA PHE A 292 -5.77 -13.28 24.80
C PHE A 292 -5.08 -11.99 25.24
N LEU A 293 -4.85 -11.05 24.33
CA LEU A 293 -4.23 -9.75 24.66
C LEU A 293 -5.08 -8.94 25.65
N ALA A 294 -6.42 -9.01 25.54
CA ALA A 294 -7.32 -8.37 26.49
C ALA A 294 -7.14 -8.96 27.91
N ASP A 295 -7.05 -10.29 28.03
CA ASP A 295 -6.81 -10.94 29.32
C ASP A 295 -5.42 -10.61 29.90
N GLN A 296 -4.39 -10.44 29.06
CA GLN A 296 -3.05 -10.05 29.51
C GLN A 296 -2.95 -8.59 29.95
N SER A 297 -3.82 -7.71 29.45
CA SER A 297 -3.75 -6.27 29.72
C SER A 297 -4.52 -5.86 30.99
N ARG A 298 -4.42 -6.65 32.07
CA ARG A 298 -5.23 -6.43 33.31
C ARG A 298 -4.97 -5.08 33.97
N ASP A 299 -3.74 -4.59 33.84
CA ASP A 299 -3.27 -3.36 34.49
C ASP A 299 -3.55 -2.10 33.66
N ASP A 300 -3.95 -2.24 32.40
CA ASP A 300 -4.35 -1.13 31.53
C ASP A 300 -5.79 -1.32 31.04
N GLY A 301 -6.72 -0.68 31.75
CA GLY A 301 -8.15 -0.76 31.43
C GLY A 301 -8.49 -0.26 30.02
N ASN A 302 -7.75 0.70 29.48
CA ASN A 302 -7.98 1.23 28.13
C ASN A 302 -7.52 0.24 27.06
N LEU A 303 -6.33 -0.35 27.21
CA LEU A 303 -5.83 -1.38 26.31
C LEU A 303 -6.71 -2.63 26.35
N ARG A 304 -7.08 -3.10 27.56
CA ARG A 304 -7.99 -4.24 27.71
C ARG A 304 -9.32 -4.00 27.03
N GLN A 305 -9.94 -2.83 27.23
CA GLN A 305 -11.20 -2.49 26.56
C GLN A 305 -11.02 -2.48 25.04
N ARG A 306 -9.95 -1.88 24.52
CA ARG A 306 -9.66 -1.85 23.07
C ARG A 306 -9.53 -3.25 22.49
N TYR A 307 -8.77 -4.14 23.13
CA TYR A 307 -8.59 -5.51 22.67
C TYR A 307 -9.87 -6.33 22.79
N ALA A 308 -10.62 -6.19 23.88
CA ALA A 308 -11.90 -6.84 24.07
C ALA A 308 -12.92 -6.43 22.98
N ARG A 309 -12.97 -5.13 22.62
CA ARG A 309 -13.83 -4.64 21.51
C ARG A 309 -13.50 -5.32 20.18
N ILE A 310 -12.21 -5.48 19.87
CA ILE A 310 -11.78 -6.17 18.65
C ILE A 310 -12.22 -7.63 18.69
N ALA A 311 -11.94 -8.33 19.78
CA ALA A 311 -12.31 -9.75 19.93
C ALA A 311 -13.83 -9.97 19.83
N VAL A 312 -14.62 -9.15 20.50
CA VAL A 312 -16.10 -9.21 20.44
C VAL A 312 -16.61 -8.90 19.04
N GLY A 313 -16.05 -7.89 18.37
CA GLY A 313 -16.41 -7.54 16.99
C GLY A 313 -16.13 -8.66 15.99
N GLU A 314 -14.95 -9.28 16.07
CA GLU A 314 -14.61 -10.45 15.25
C GLU A 314 -15.48 -11.66 15.59
N ASN A 315 -15.84 -11.89 16.87
CA ASN A 315 -16.74 -12.97 17.22
C ASN A 315 -18.15 -12.75 16.68
N LEU A 316 -18.68 -11.52 16.75
CA LEU A 316 -19.97 -11.17 16.15
C LEU A 316 -19.95 -11.39 14.63
N LEU A 317 -18.81 -11.10 13.98
CA LEU A 317 -18.59 -11.42 12.57
C LEU A 317 -18.69 -12.91 12.33
N MET A 318 -17.96 -13.74 13.08
CA MET A 318 -18.03 -15.19 12.96
C MET A 318 -19.45 -15.74 13.17
N GLU A 319 -20.18 -15.23 14.17
CA GLU A 319 -21.55 -15.64 14.46
C GLU A 319 -22.57 -15.21 13.39
N THR A 320 -22.28 -14.15 12.63
CA THR A 320 -23.22 -13.59 11.65
C THR A 320 -22.91 -14.04 10.23
N VAL A 321 -21.63 -14.12 9.90
CA VAL A 321 -21.12 -14.33 8.54
C VAL A 321 -20.70 -15.78 8.31
N PHE A 322 -20.20 -16.46 9.34
CA PHE A 322 -19.72 -17.84 9.27
C PHE A 322 -20.40 -18.77 10.32
N PRO A 323 -21.74 -18.68 10.52
CA PRO A 323 -22.40 -19.34 11.65
C PRO A 323 -22.26 -20.87 11.65
N ALA A 324 -22.42 -21.54 10.51
CA ALA A 324 -22.30 -23.00 10.37
C ALA A 324 -20.84 -23.46 10.44
N VAL A 325 -19.90 -22.71 9.86
CA VAL A 325 -18.45 -23.00 10.02
C VAL A 325 -18.10 -22.98 11.51
N LEU A 326 -18.47 -21.90 12.21
CA LEU A 326 -18.28 -21.79 13.65
C LEU A 326 -19.03 -22.92 14.39
N ALA A 327 -20.21 -23.29 13.90
CA ALA A 327 -21.04 -24.31 14.51
C ALA A 327 -20.41 -25.71 14.49
N HIS A 328 -19.74 -26.05 13.40
CA HIS A 328 -19.09 -27.35 13.17
C HIS A 328 -17.66 -27.42 13.72
N SER A 329 -17.05 -26.28 14.06
CA SER A 329 -15.67 -26.20 14.53
C SER A 329 -15.54 -26.25 16.05
N GLY A 330 -14.32 -26.52 16.53
CA GLY A 330 -13.95 -26.41 17.96
C GLY A 330 -13.80 -24.97 18.48
N TYR A 331 -14.03 -23.94 17.64
CA TYR A 331 -13.74 -22.55 17.96
C TYR A 331 -14.89 -21.78 18.64
N ARG A 332 -15.98 -22.44 19.04
CA ARG A 332 -17.04 -21.75 19.79
C ARG A 332 -16.53 -21.30 21.15
N TRP A 333 -16.72 -20.02 21.47
CA TRP A 333 -16.40 -19.53 22.81
C TRP A 333 -17.35 -20.12 23.86
N PRO A 334 -16.83 -20.51 25.04
CA PRO A 334 -17.67 -20.79 26.19
C PRO A 334 -18.51 -19.54 26.57
N PRO A 335 -19.76 -19.71 27.04
CA PRO A 335 -20.62 -18.59 27.43
C PRO A 335 -19.97 -17.63 28.44
N ALA A 336 -19.19 -18.14 29.39
CA ALA A 336 -18.48 -17.35 30.38
C ALA A 336 -17.44 -16.40 29.75
N MET A 337 -16.61 -16.93 28.83
CA MET A 337 -15.61 -16.13 28.12
C MET A 337 -16.26 -15.00 27.32
N ARG A 338 -17.37 -15.30 26.64
CA ARG A 338 -18.15 -14.31 25.88
C ARG A 338 -18.66 -13.19 26.79
N ALA A 339 -19.28 -13.54 27.91
CA ALA A 339 -19.81 -12.56 28.86
C ALA A 339 -18.70 -11.66 29.44
N THR A 340 -17.55 -12.24 29.79
CA THR A 340 -16.38 -11.51 30.28
C THR A 340 -15.86 -10.50 29.25
N LEU A 341 -15.63 -10.92 28.00
CA LEU A 341 -15.13 -10.04 26.96
C LEU A 341 -16.13 -8.94 26.58
N GLN A 342 -17.44 -9.26 26.58
CA GLN A 342 -18.50 -8.26 26.37
C GLN A 342 -18.51 -7.20 27.48
N ALA A 343 -18.36 -7.61 28.75
CA ALA A 343 -18.28 -6.69 29.87
C ALA A 343 -17.06 -5.74 29.74
N TRP A 344 -15.91 -6.25 29.29
CA TRP A 344 -14.71 -5.43 29.09
C TRP A 344 -14.81 -4.51 27.88
N ALA A 345 -15.42 -4.96 26.78
CA ALA A 345 -15.58 -4.17 25.56
C ALA A 345 -16.46 -2.92 25.79
N GLY A 346 -17.43 -3.01 26.69
CA GLY A 346 -18.45 -1.98 26.90
C GLY A 346 -19.51 -2.00 25.78
N PRO A 347 -20.27 -0.90 25.60
CA PRO A 347 -21.36 -0.87 24.63
C PRO A 347 -20.87 -1.14 23.19
N ALA A 348 -21.63 -1.95 22.46
CA ALA A 348 -21.32 -2.31 21.08
C ALA A 348 -21.47 -1.09 20.16
N GLY A 349 -20.34 -0.61 19.62
CA GLY A 349 -20.32 0.33 18.51
C GLY A 349 -20.13 -0.41 17.17
N PRO A 350 -20.28 0.30 16.04
CA PRO A 350 -19.99 -0.27 14.73
C PRO A 350 -18.53 -0.74 14.66
N TYR A 351 -18.33 -2.02 14.30
CA TYR A 351 -17.01 -2.61 14.17
C TYR A 351 -16.54 -2.59 12.71
N ARG A 352 -15.29 -2.21 12.45
CA ARG A 352 -14.66 -2.37 11.14
C ARG A 352 -13.56 -3.42 11.24
N SER A 353 -13.78 -4.59 10.66
CA SER A 353 -12.72 -5.58 10.56
C SER A 353 -11.68 -5.15 9.53
N PRO A 354 -10.37 -5.21 9.85
CA PRO A 354 -9.30 -4.94 8.89
C PRO A 354 -8.92 -6.17 8.06
N VAL A 355 -9.52 -7.34 8.33
CA VAL A 355 -9.26 -8.56 7.55
C VAL A 355 -9.67 -8.32 6.10
N SER A 356 -8.75 -8.61 5.18
CA SER A 356 -8.92 -8.39 3.73
C SER A 356 -9.22 -6.93 3.34
N ALA A 357 -8.86 -5.95 4.18
CA ALA A 357 -9.11 -4.52 3.89
C ALA A 357 -8.23 -3.95 2.77
N ASP A 358 -7.22 -4.70 2.35
CA ASP A 358 -6.32 -4.50 1.21
C ASP A 358 -6.98 -4.82 -0.14
N LEU A 359 -8.12 -5.53 -0.14
CA LEU A 359 -8.87 -5.82 -1.37
C LEU A 359 -9.33 -4.54 -2.08
N ILE A 360 -9.24 -4.56 -3.41
CA ILE A 360 -9.81 -3.50 -4.26
C ILE A 360 -11.33 -3.67 -4.28
N THR A 361 -12.05 -2.83 -3.53
CA THR A 361 -13.52 -2.84 -3.46
C THR A 361 -14.20 -1.60 -4.01
N VAL A 362 -13.44 -0.58 -4.42
CA VAL A 362 -13.98 0.72 -4.88
C VAL A 362 -14.64 0.63 -6.26
N ALA A 363 -14.18 -0.30 -7.08
CA ALA A 363 -14.70 -0.57 -8.41
C ALA A 363 -14.40 -2.03 -8.79
N SER A 364 -15.23 -2.60 -9.66
CA SER A 364 -15.00 -3.94 -10.18
C SER A 364 -13.79 -3.94 -11.12
N ARG A 365 -13.16 -5.12 -11.26
CA ARG A 365 -12.02 -5.31 -12.17
C ARG A 365 -12.29 -4.82 -13.60
N PRO A 366 -13.40 -5.19 -14.28
CA PRO A 366 -13.66 -4.71 -15.65
C PRO A 366 -13.75 -3.19 -15.74
N VAL A 367 -14.31 -2.52 -14.73
CA VAL A 367 -14.41 -1.07 -14.67
C VAL A 367 -13.02 -0.44 -14.58
N LEU A 368 -12.17 -0.89 -13.65
CA LEU A 368 -10.81 -0.34 -13.53
C LEU A 368 -9.97 -0.57 -14.77
N LEU A 369 -10.00 -1.78 -15.35
CA LEU A 369 -9.25 -2.09 -16.57
C LEU A 369 -9.73 -1.21 -17.74
N THR A 370 -11.04 -1.00 -17.88
CA THR A 370 -11.61 -0.13 -18.92
C THR A 370 -11.20 1.33 -18.72
N LEU A 371 -11.22 1.82 -17.48
CA LEU A 371 -10.78 3.19 -17.16
C LEU A 371 -9.31 3.41 -17.51
N VAL A 372 -8.42 2.50 -17.09
CA VAL A 372 -6.98 2.60 -17.37
C VAL A 372 -6.70 2.47 -18.87
N ALA A 373 -7.36 1.54 -19.57
CA ALA A 373 -7.26 1.41 -21.02
C ALA A 373 -7.76 2.67 -21.75
N GLY A 374 -8.86 3.27 -21.29
CA GLY A 374 -9.38 4.52 -21.82
C GLY A 374 -8.38 5.68 -21.65
N LEU A 375 -7.78 5.82 -20.47
CA LEU A 375 -6.71 6.80 -20.22
C LEU A 375 -5.50 6.57 -21.12
N LEU A 376 -5.10 5.32 -21.34
CA LEU A 376 -3.99 4.97 -22.23
C LEU A 376 -4.28 5.39 -23.68
N VAL A 377 -5.52 5.19 -24.16
CA VAL A 377 -5.96 5.66 -25.48
C VAL A 377 -5.89 7.19 -25.56
N LEU A 378 -6.37 7.91 -24.54
CA LEU A 378 -6.34 9.37 -24.48
C LEU A 378 -4.90 9.92 -24.51
N VAL A 379 -4.00 9.35 -23.69
CA VAL A 379 -2.58 9.73 -23.65
C VAL A 379 -1.90 9.46 -25.00
N SER A 380 -2.17 8.30 -25.59
CA SER A 380 -1.63 7.92 -26.91
C SER A 380 -2.13 8.85 -28.02
N TRP A 381 -3.41 9.22 -27.99
CA TRP A 381 -4.01 10.18 -28.92
C TRP A 381 -3.41 11.58 -28.74
N GLY A 382 -3.25 12.05 -27.51
CA GLY A 382 -2.56 13.30 -27.19
C GLY A 382 -1.13 13.32 -27.72
N GLY A 383 -0.39 12.21 -27.58
CA GLY A 383 0.97 12.06 -28.10
C GLY A 383 1.03 12.24 -29.62
N ARG A 384 0.08 11.65 -30.36
CA ARG A 384 -0.05 11.82 -31.81
C ARG A 384 -0.36 13.27 -32.19
N ARG A 385 -1.23 13.95 -31.44
CA ARG A 385 -1.59 15.37 -31.68
C ARG A 385 -0.40 16.30 -31.49
N VAL A 386 0.37 16.12 -30.41
CA VAL A 386 1.60 16.89 -30.14
C VAL A 386 2.64 16.68 -31.25
N GLY A 387 2.69 15.47 -31.84
CA GLY A 387 3.57 15.14 -32.97
C GLY A 387 3.16 15.75 -34.32
N ARG A 388 1.85 15.88 -34.60
CA ARG A 388 1.32 16.31 -35.91
C ARG A 388 1.32 17.81 -36.18
N ALA A 389 1.55 18.67 -35.18
CA ALA A 389 1.45 20.13 -35.33
C ALA A 389 2.58 20.78 -36.18
N LYS A 390 3.13 20.09 -37.18
CA LYS A 390 4.34 20.47 -37.92
C LYS A 390 4.24 20.41 -39.46
N THR A 391 3.04 20.43 -40.03
CA THR A 391 2.85 20.45 -41.50
C THR A 391 1.96 21.60 -41.96
N ARG A 392 2.16 22.80 -41.41
CA ARG A 392 1.63 24.05 -41.99
C ARG A 392 2.65 25.16 -41.84
#